data_AF-W9WPU1-F1
#
_entry.id   AF-W9WPU1-F1
#
_cell.length_a   1.000
_cell.length_b   1.000
_cell.length_c   1.000
_cell.angle_alpha   90.00
_cell.angle_beta   90.00
_cell.angle_gamma   90.00
#
_symmetry.space_group_name_H-M   'P 1'
#
loop_
_entity.id
_entity.type
_entity.pdbx_description
1 polymer ?
#
loop_
_entity_poly.entity_id
_entity_poly.type
_entity_poly.pdbx_seq_one_letter_code
_entity_poly.pdbx_strand_id
1 'polypeptide(L)'
;MCKTWLGCFVINTSLSIALGNPPSVKSALDLSTINSILRKQQVPPRLAIDAHIQQCMAKYHDSLVGEVGVSVRETLVQMCEQDLNALTDRFNNYIDNHAAFNFHVAKLHLYTLALVREKQQSKQYDHLELGNHSVRCQQLGMAAAHRVIDIYCNDLEGAGAKRAPDSRLIGPHRALPKQFFVGVLLATFFLLRYFVLNPASDAEQIATSRNKVLMVHAKLRQFTSHQLAEPGRAATVIEVLSRHGDAQRADPSEDIEDRGVASIVWNALISAADIRGRRNLRTEWLEKINPSSPALRTDNRSSRSPDLNVQENPDLGFVDLEYPLPDSVWDQSFLQMLDFTAYDFNDIGA
;
A
#
# COMPACT_ATOMS: atom_id res chain seq x y z
N MET A 1 4.06 18.56 23.54
CA MET A 1 2.81 18.04 22.93
C MET A 1 2.88 17.93 21.41
N CYS A 2 3.31 18.95 20.65
CA CYS A 2 3.18 18.88 19.18
C CYS A 2 4.07 17.83 18.48
N LYS A 3 5.19 17.38 19.08
CA LYS A 3 6.03 16.29 18.53
C LYS A 3 5.28 14.95 18.47
N THR A 4 4.56 14.61 19.53
CA THR A 4 3.75 13.38 19.59
C THR A 4 2.64 13.41 18.56
N TRP A 5 1.90 14.53 18.50
CA TRP A 5 0.86 14.75 17.50
C TRP A 5 1.40 14.63 16.07
N LEU A 6 2.57 15.20 15.80
CA LEU A 6 3.23 15.10 14.49
C LEU A 6 3.61 13.65 14.17
N GLY A 7 4.13 12.89 15.14
CA GLY A 7 4.38 11.46 14.98
C GLY A 7 3.13 10.66 14.67
N CYS A 8 2.02 10.94 15.37
CA CYS A 8 0.72 10.34 15.07
C CYS A 8 0.26 10.67 13.66
N PHE A 9 0.42 11.92 13.20
CA PHE A 9 0.12 12.32 11.83
C PHE A 9 0.93 11.52 10.80
N VAL A 10 2.24 11.38 11.02
CA VAL A 10 3.13 10.62 10.12
C VAL A 10 2.67 9.17 9.99
N ILE A 11 2.51 8.49 11.12
CA ILE A 11 2.15 7.07 11.14
C ILE A 11 0.74 6.85 10.59
N ASN A 12 -0.23 7.68 10.99
CA ASN A 12 -1.60 7.56 10.51
C ASN A 12 -1.69 7.76 8.99
N THR A 13 -1.05 8.80 8.46
CA THR A 13 -1.06 9.06 7.01
C THR A 13 -0.40 7.92 6.23
N SER A 14 0.76 7.45 6.70
CA SER A 14 1.47 6.37 6.03
C SER A 14 0.67 5.07 6.04
N LEU A 15 0.02 4.73 7.15
CA LEU A 15 -0.82 3.53 7.28
C LEU A 15 -2.10 3.64 6.47
N SER A 16 -2.80 4.79 6.56
CA SER A 16 -4.02 5.02 5.76
C SER A 16 -3.75 4.79 4.28
N ILE A 17 -2.72 5.43 3.72
CA ILE A 17 -2.38 5.29 2.31
C ILE A 17 -1.99 3.85 1.97
N ALA A 18 -1.18 3.19 2.81
CA ALA A 18 -0.77 1.81 2.60
C ALA A 18 -1.95 0.82 2.62
N LEU A 19 -3.00 1.12 3.39
CA LEU A 19 -4.23 0.33 3.48
C LEU A 19 -5.30 0.75 2.46
N GLY A 20 -5.03 1.76 1.64
CA GLY A 20 -5.99 2.26 0.65
C GLY A 20 -7.08 3.16 1.21
N ASN A 21 -6.89 3.68 2.43
CA ASN A 21 -7.79 4.62 3.09
C ASN A 21 -7.33 6.07 2.88
N PRO A 22 -8.25 7.04 2.83
CA PRO A 22 -7.88 8.44 2.74
C PRO A 22 -7.11 8.91 4.00
N PRO A 23 -6.10 9.78 3.85
CA PRO A 23 -5.47 10.46 4.98
C PRO A 23 -6.49 11.24 5.80
N SER A 24 -6.38 11.19 7.13
CA SER A 24 -7.30 11.93 8.02
C SER A 24 -7.11 13.44 7.96
N VAL A 25 -5.87 13.88 7.72
CA VAL A 25 -5.50 15.28 7.65
C VAL A 25 -5.37 15.69 6.19
N LYS A 26 -6.36 16.45 5.71
CA LYS A 26 -6.50 16.83 4.30
C LYS A 26 -6.82 18.30 4.07
N SER A 27 -7.30 19.02 5.09
CA SER A 27 -7.68 20.42 4.88
C SER A 27 -6.44 21.30 4.69
N ALA A 28 -6.55 22.33 3.85
CA ALA A 28 -5.47 23.30 3.66
C ALA A 28 -5.07 23.98 4.99
N LEU A 29 -6.04 24.17 5.89
CA LEU A 29 -5.81 24.72 7.22
C LEU A 29 -4.93 23.77 8.06
N ASP A 30 -5.21 22.48 8.06
CA ASP A 30 -4.43 21.51 8.81
C ASP A 30 -3.00 21.37 8.26
N LEU A 31 -2.86 21.33 6.92
CA LEU A 31 -1.56 21.29 6.26
C LEU A 31 -0.74 22.56 6.55
N SER A 32 -1.39 23.73 6.63
CA SER A 32 -0.74 24.98 7.03
C SER A 32 -0.31 24.95 8.51
N THR A 33 -1.10 24.31 9.37
CA THR A 33 -0.79 24.12 10.79
C THR A 33 0.43 23.22 10.97
N ILE A 34 0.51 22.11 10.22
CA ILE A 34 1.70 21.25 10.18
C ILE A 34 2.94 22.05 9.78
N ASN A 35 2.85 22.85 8.72
CA ASN A 35 3.95 23.73 8.30
C ASN A 35 4.37 24.73 9.38
N SER A 36 3.40 25.30 10.10
CA SER A 36 3.67 26.22 11.21
C SER A 36 4.43 25.51 12.34
N ILE A 37 4.01 24.29 12.71
CA ILE A 37 4.64 23.47 13.75
C ILE A 37 6.08 23.10 13.34
N LEU A 38 6.27 22.66 12.10
CA LEU A 38 7.59 22.28 11.57
C LEU A 38 8.58 23.45 11.53
N ARG A 39 8.09 24.69 11.35
CA ARG A 39 8.94 25.90 11.37
C ARG A 39 9.22 26.43 12.78
N LYS A 40 8.24 26.34 13.69
CA LYS A 40 8.30 26.97 15.01
C LYS A 40 8.97 26.13 16.09
N GLN A 41 9.02 24.81 15.92
CA GLN A 41 9.57 23.91 16.94
C GLN A 41 10.90 23.31 16.49
N GLN A 42 11.79 23.08 17.46
CA GLN A 42 12.96 22.21 17.28
C GLN A 42 12.48 20.74 17.16
N VAL A 43 11.92 20.40 16.00
CA VAL A 43 11.54 19.04 15.63
C VAL A 43 12.82 18.29 15.24
N PRO A 44 13.03 17.05 15.73
CA PRO A 44 14.16 16.24 15.28
C PRO A 44 14.18 16.12 13.75
N PRO A 45 15.34 16.27 13.07
CA PRO A 45 15.41 16.31 11.61
C PRO A 45 14.71 15.14 10.92
N ARG A 46 14.86 13.92 11.45
CA ARG A 46 14.21 12.72 10.92
C ARG A 46 12.68 12.79 10.97
N LEU A 47 12.12 13.21 12.09
CA LEU A 47 10.68 13.39 12.23
C LEU A 47 10.16 14.52 11.32
N ALA A 48 10.95 15.58 11.11
CA ALA A 48 10.60 16.65 10.20
C ALA A 48 10.58 16.19 8.73
N ILE A 49 11.55 15.37 8.32
CA ILE A 49 11.59 14.76 6.98
C ILE A 49 10.38 13.85 6.77
N ASP A 50 10.14 12.91 7.69
CA ASP A 50 9.00 11.99 7.60
C ASP A 50 7.67 12.75 7.55
N ALA A 51 7.53 13.81 8.36
CA ALA A 51 6.34 14.66 8.34
C ALA A 51 6.16 15.41 7.01
N HIS A 52 7.23 15.94 6.42
CA HIS A 52 7.15 16.59 5.12
C HIS A 52 6.80 15.61 3.99
N ILE A 53 7.34 14.39 4.03
CA ILE A 53 6.97 13.33 3.06
C ILE A 53 5.48 13.03 3.16
N GLN A 54 4.96 12.76 4.37
CA GLN A 54 3.56 12.43 4.56
C GLN A 54 2.62 13.61 4.26
N GLN A 55 3.04 14.84 4.54
CA GLN A 55 2.31 16.05 4.17
C GLN A 55 2.19 16.19 2.65
N CYS A 56 3.25 15.90 1.90
CA CYS A 56 3.21 15.90 0.44
C CYS A 56 2.21 14.85 -0.06
N MET A 57 2.31 13.61 0.44
CA MET A 57 1.39 12.54 0.04
C MET A 57 -0.07 12.89 0.37
N ALA A 58 -0.34 13.41 1.56
CA ALA A 58 -1.69 13.81 1.98
C ALA A 58 -2.26 14.95 1.12
N LYS A 59 -1.43 15.93 0.76
CA LYS A 59 -1.83 17.08 -0.08
C LYS A 59 -2.37 16.66 -1.45
N TYR A 60 -1.79 15.64 -2.08
CA TYR A 60 -2.15 15.23 -3.44
C TYR A 60 -3.06 13.99 -3.50
N HIS A 61 -3.21 13.25 -2.41
CA HIS A 61 -3.93 11.97 -2.38
C HIS A 61 -5.36 12.05 -2.94
N ASP A 62 -6.20 12.95 -2.39
CA ASP A 62 -7.62 13.02 -2.76
C ASP A 62 -7.81 13.46 -4.20
N SER A 63 -6.96 14.37 -4.70
CA SER A 63 -6.99 14.80 -6.10
C SER A 63 -6.56 13.70 -7.07
N LEU A 64 -5.64 12.81 -6.65
CA LEU A 64 -5.21 11.66 -7.45
C LEU A 64 -6.23 10.51 -7.43
N VAL A 65 -6.92 10.34 -6.30
CA VAL A 65 -7.99 9.35 -6.12
C VAL A 65 -9.27 9.75 -6.83
N GLY A 66 -9.58 11.05 -6.88
CA GLY A 66 -10.79 11.57 -7.52
C GLY A 66 -10.86 11.31 -9.03
N GLU A 67 -12.05 11.51 -9.57
CA GLU A 67 -12.31 11.44 -11.02
C GLU A 67 -11.71 12.66 -11.73
N VAL A 68 -10.41 12.59 -11.99
CA VAL A 68 -9.66 13.59 -12.77
C VAL A 68 -9.23 13.00 -14.12
N GLY A 69 -9.18 13.83 -15.15
CA GLY A 69 -8.67 13.40 -16.46
C GLY A 69 -7.20 12.98 -16.40
N VAL A 70 -6.76 12.13 -17.33
CA VAL A 70 -5.39 11.57 -17.38
C VAL A 70 -4.31 12.67 -17.38
N SER A 71 -4.51 13.76 -18.15
CA SER A 71 -3.57 14.89 -18.20
C SER A 71 -3.45 15.65 -16.87
N VAL A 72 -4.57 15.81 -16.15
CA VAL A 72 -4.59 16.44 -14.83
C VAL A 72 -3.88 15.54 -13.82
N ARG A 73 -4.15 14.23 -13.86
CA ARG A 73 -3.45 13.25 -13.02
C ARG A 73 -1.95 13.27 -13.26
N GLU A 74 -1.52 13.29 -14.51
CA GLU A 74 -0.10 13.38 -14.86
C GLU A 74 0.55 14.63 -14.26
N THR A 75 -0.12 15.78 -14.38
CA THR A 75 0.36 17.05 -13.79
C THR A 75 0.46 16.94 -12.26
N LEU A 76 -0.55 16.37 -11.60
CA LEU A 76 -0.53 16.16 -10.15
C LEU A 76 0.60 15.23 -9.70
N VAL A 77 0.87 14.16 -10.45
CA VAL A 77 1.99 13.26 -10.20
C VAL A 77 3.32 13.99 -10.32
N GLN A 78 3.50 14.79 -11.38
CA GLN A 78 4.72 15.58 -11.59
C GLN A 78 4.93 16.62 -10.47
N MET A 79 3.86 17.31 -10.05
CA MET A 79 3.91 18.27 -8.95
C MET A 79 4.26 17.60 -7.61
N CYS A 80 3.64 16.45 -7.31
CA CYS A 80 3.95 15.70 -6.09
C CYS A 80 5.39 15.17 -6.11
N GLU A 81 5.87 14.68 -7.25
CA GLU A 81 7.26 14.24 -7.41
C GLU A 81 8.24 15.40 -7.22
N GLN A 82 7.95 16.58 -7.79
CA GLN A 82 8.78 17.76 -7.64
C GLN A 82 8.84 18.22 -6.17
N ASP A 83 7.70 18.25 -5.48
CA ASP A 83 7.63 18.57 -4.05
C ASP A 83 8.45 17.57 -3.22
N LEU A 84 8.36 16.27 -3.52
CA LEU A 84 9.17 15.24 -2.87
C LEU A 84 10.67 15.44 -3.13
N ASN A 85 11.08 15.60 -4.39
CA ASN A 85 12.50 15.78 -4.74
C ASN A 85 13.10 17.04 -4.08
N ALA A 86 12.31 18.12 -3.97
CA ALA A 86 12.73 19.33 -3.27
C ALA A 86 13.02 19.10 -1.77
N LEU A 87 12.40 18.10 -1.14
CA LEU A 87 12.74 17.70 0.23
C LEU A 87 14.13 17.06 0.28
N THR A 88 14.48 16.25 -0.72
CA THR A 88 15.81 15.64 -0.81
C THR A 88 16.88 16.72 -0.91
N ASP A 89 16.68 17.73 -1.75
CA ASP A 89 17.62 18.85 -1.88
C ASP A 89 17.73 19.66 -0.58
N ARG A 90 16.59 19.90 0.09
CA ARG A 90 16.54 20.68 1.33
C ARG A 90 17.15 19.98 2.53
N PHE A 91 17.02 18.66 2.61
CA PHE A 91 17.44 17.85 3.76
C PHE A 91 18.62 16.91 3.45
N ASN A 92 19.34 17.12 2.35
CA ASN A 92 20.39 16.20 1.85
C ASN A 92 21.39 15.76 2.94
N ASN A 93 21.77 16.67 3.84
CA ASN A 93 22.73 16.39 4.93
C ASN A 93 22.16 15.56 6.10
N TYR A 94 20.86 15.32 6.14
CA TYR A 94 20.14 14.66 7.24
C TYR A 94 19.40 13.38 6.82
N ILE A 95 19.46 13.01 5.54
CA ILE A 95 18.80 11.80 5.03
C ILE A 95 19.63 10.58 5.42
N ASP A 96 19.11 9.81 6.37
CA ASP A 96 19.60 8.47 6.69
C ASP A 96 18.89 7.42 5.82
N ASN A 97 19.35 6.16 5.91
CA ASN A 97 18.75 5.05 5.16
C ASN A 97 17.25 4.85 5.48
N HIS A 98 16.80 5.23 6.68
CA HIS A 98 15.38 5.14 7.05
C HIS A 98 14.54 6.21 6.35
N ALA A 99 15.01 7.46 6.33
CA ALA A 99 14.36 8.54 5.62
C ALA A 99 14.37 8.29 4.10
N ALA A 100 15.49 7.80 3.55
CA ALA A 100 15.60 7.40 2.16
C ALA A 100 14.63 6.27 1.80
N PHE A 101 14.47 5.28 2.69
CA PHE A 101 13.47 4.22 2.52
C PHE A 101 12.05 4.79 2.44
N ASN A 102 11.65 5.61 3.42
CA ASN A 102 10.31 6.21 3.47
C ASN A 102 10.05 7.11 2.24
N PHE A 103 11.07 7.83 1.78
CA PHE A 103 11.01 8.65 0.57
C PHE A 103 10.71 7.80 -0.67
N HIS A 104 11.45 6.71 -0.88
CA HIS A 104 11.21 5.83 -2.03
C HIS A 104 9.89 5.08 -1.94
N VAL A 105 9.43 4.71 -0.73
CA VAL A 105 8.09 4.15 -0.54
C VAL A 105 7.01 5.16 -0.91
N ALA A 106 7.16 6.44 -0.54
CA ALA A 106 6.21 7.49 -0.91
C ALA A 106 6.15 7.69 -2.45
N LYS A 107 7.30 7.69 -3.14
CA LYS A 107 7.33 7.72 -4.61
C LYS A 107 6.65 6.50 -5.21
N LEU A 108 6.91 5.30 -4.67
CA LEU A 108 6.26 4.08 -5.12
C LEU A 108 4.72 4.15 -4.93
N HIS A 109 4.25 4.67 -3.80
CA HIS A 109 2.82 4.90 -3.55
C HIS A 109 2.23 5.84 -4.61
N LEU A 110 2.90 6.95 -4.90
CA LEU A 110 2.46 7.93 -5.89
C LEU A 110 2.26 7.29 -7.28
N TYR A 111 3.28 6.60 -7.80
CA TYR A 111 3.19 5.97 -9.13
C TYR A 111 2.19 4.82 -9.15
N THR A 112 2.14 4.03 -8.08
CA THR A 112 1.15 2.96 -7.96
C THR A 112 -0.28 3.51 -8.01
N LEU A 113 -0.55 4.58 -7.24
CA LEU A 113 -1.87 5.20 -7.22
C LEU A 113 -2.27 5.73 -8.60
N ALA A 114 -1.33 6.34 -9.32
CA ALA A 114 -1.57 6.83 -10.67
C ALA A 114 -1.94 5.70 -11.64
N LEU A 115 -1.20 4.59 -11.60
CA LEU A 115 -1.41 3.42 -12.45
C LEU A 115 -2.75 2.72 -12.18
N VAL A 116 -3.12 2.56 -10.91
CA VAL A 116 -4.39 1.92 -10.53
C VAL A 116 -5.58 2.74 -11.03
N ARG A 117 -5.51 4.08 -10.90
CA ARG A 117 -6.58 4.98 -11.33
C ARG A 117 -6.68 5.10 -12.85
N GLU A 118 -5.56 5.05 -13.56
CA GLU A 118 -5.56 5.03 -15.03
C GLU A 118 -6.20 3.75 -15.56
N LYS A 119 -5.90 2.60 -14.95
CA LYS A 119 -6.53 1.32 -15.30
C LYS A 119 -8.06 1.35 -15.11
N GLN A 120 -8.55 1.91 -14.00
CA GLN A 120 -9.99 2.07 -13.76
C GLN A 120 -10.68 2.89 -14.85
N GLN A 121 -10.06 3.98 -15.28
CA GLN A 121 -10.62 4.84 -16.32
C GLN A 121 -10.61 4.19 -17.70
N SER A 122 -9.55 3.44 -18.04
CA SER A 122 -9.47 2.69 -19.30
C SER A 122 -10.52 1.56 -19.39
N LYS A 123 -10.98 1.00 -18.26
CA LYS A 123 -12.11 0.07 -18.24
C LYS A 123 -13.46 0.75 -18.45
N GLN A 124 -13.59 2.01 -18.01
CA GLN A 124 -14.84 2.77 -18.09
C GLN A 124 -15.04 3.42 -19.46
N TYR A 125 -13.95 3.81 -20.11
CA TYR A 125 -13.92 4.35 -21.46
C TYR A 125 -13.08 3.40 -22.29
N ASP A 126 -13.69 2.67 -23.23
CA ASP A 126 -13.19 1.59 -24.12
C ASP A 126 -11.96 1.97 -24.99
N HIS A 127 -11.00 2.70 -24.42
CA HIS A 127 -9.77 3.20 -25.01
C HIS A 127 -8.61 2.34 -24.50
N LEU A 128 -8.13 1.49 -25.41
CA LEU A 128 -7.19 0.38 -25.21
C LEU A 128 -5.71 0.79 -25.34
N GLU A 129 -5.39 2.08 -25.30
CA GLU A 129 -4.00 2.52 -25.39
C GLU A 129 -3.42 2.73 -24.00
N LEU A 130 -2.45 1.88 -23.62
CA LEU A 130 -1.54 2.18 -22.52
C LEU A 130 -0.85 3.50 -22.86
N GLY A 131 -1.25 4.58 -22.20
CA GLY A 131 -0.66 5.88 -22.45
C GLY A 131 0.84 5.89 -22.16
N ASN A 132 1.60 6.72 -22.87
CA ASN A 132 3.01 7.01 -22.56
C ASN A 132 3.23 7.34 -21.07
N HIS A 133 2.21 7.89 -20.41
CA HIS A 133 2.20 8.17 -18.98
C HIS A 133 2.27 6.92 -18.10
N SER A 134 1.49 5.87 -18.40
CA SER A 134 1.50 4.60 -17.68
C SER A 134 2.87 3.93 -17.76
N VAL A 135 3.48 3.88 -18.95
CA VAL A 135 4.83 3.33 -19.15
C VAL A 135 5.86 4.11 -18.31
N ARG A 136 5.78 5.44 -18.32
CA ARG A 136 6.65 6.30 -17.49
C ARG A 136 6.45 6.01 -15.99
N CYS A 137 5.22 5.92 -15.52
CA CYS A 137 4.93 5.61 -14.11
C CYS A 137 5.41 4.21 -13.72
N GLN A 138 5.32 3.22 -14.62
CA GLN A 138 5.88 1.88 -14.40
C GLN A 138 7.40 1.94 -14.23
N GLN A 139 8.11 2.63 -15.13
CA GLN A 139 9.57 2.76 -15.07
C GLN A 139 10.04 3.50 -13.80
N LEU A 140 9.38 4.61 -13.45
CA LEU A 140 9.69 5.36 -12.23
C LEU A 140 9.35 4.54 -10.97
N GLY A 141 8.24 3.81 -10.99
CA GLY A 141 7.85 2.87 -9.96
C GLY A 141 8.85 1.74 -9.77
N MET A 142 9.38 1.17 -10.87
CA MET A 142 10.43 0.16 -10.84
C MET A 142 11.70 0.69 -10.18
N ALA A 143 12.15 1.88 -10.58
CA ALA A 143 13.32 2.51 -9.99
C ALA A 143 13.14 2.76 -8.48
N ALA A 144 11.96 3.22 -8.05
CA ALA A 144 11.63 3.39 -6.64
C ALA A 144 11.60 2.04 -5.89
N ALA A 145 10.95 1.02 -6.44
CA ALA A 145 10.87 -0.32 -5.85
C ALA A 145 12.26 -0.96 -5.69
N HIS A 146 13.13 -0.84 -6.69
CA HIS A 146 14.52 -1.31 -6.60
C HIS A 146 15.26 -0.65 -5.44
N ARG A 147 15.13 0.68 -5.28
CA ARG A 147 15.76 1.41 -4.17
C ARG A 147 15.21 1.00 -2.81
N VAL A 148 13.89 0.81 -2.68
CA VAL A 148 13.27 0.29 -1.44
C VAL A 148 13.87 -1.07 -1.06
N ILE A 149 13.98 -1.98 -2.03
CA ILE A 149 14.51 -3.33 -1.82
C ILE A 149 16.00 -3.29 -1.48
N ASP A 150 16.79 -2.45 -2.16
CA ASP A 150 18.23 -2.33 -1.90
C ASP A 150 18.51 -1.79 -0.50
N ILE A 151 17.80 -0.74 -0.10
CA ILE A 151 17.94 -0.19 1.25
C ILE A 151 17.54 -1.23 2.29
N TYR A 152 16.41 -1.92 2.10
CA TYR A 152 15.94 -2.94 3.02
C TYR A 152 16.89 -4.13 3.12
N CYS A 153 17.37 -4.65 2.00
CA CYS A 153 18.16 -5.89 2.01
C CYS A 153 19.63 -5.67 2.34
N ASN A 154 20.21 -4.52 2.00
CA ASN A 154 21.65 -4.29 2.08
C ASN A 154 22.03 -3.17 3.08
N ASP A 155 21.31 -2.04 3.06
CA ASP A 155 21.81 -0.82 3.70
C ASP A 155 21.34 -0.64 5.15
N LEU A 156 20.20 -1.21 5.53
CA LEU A 156 19.69 -1.16 6.91
C LEU A 156 20.50 -2.02 7.89
N GLU A 157 21.20 -3.05 7.41
CA GLU A 157 22.02 -3.92 8.27
C GLU A 157 23.35 -3.29 8.68
N GLY A 158 23.92 -2.44 7.82
CA GLY A 158 25.21 -1.80 8.04
C GLY A 158 25.21 -0.73 9.15
N ALA A 159 24.06 -0.09 9.40
CA ALA A 159 23.97 1.01 10.37
C ALA A 159 23.91 0.54 11.83
N GLY A 160 23.34 -0.64 12.08
CA GLY A 160 23.18 -1.22 13.43
C GLY A 160 24.28 -2.19 13.85
N ALA A 161 24.87 -2.92 12.91
CA ALA A 161 25.85 -3.98 13.21
C ALA A 161 27.20 -3.46 13.76
N LYS A 162 27.52 -2.18 13.56
CA LYS A 162 28.78 -1.58 14.02
C LYS A 162 28.70 -0.90 15.39
N ARG A 163 27.53 -0.76 16.02
CA ARG A 163 27.35 0.18 17.16
C ARG A 163 26.80 -0.36 18.47
N ALA A 164 26.40 -1.63 18.60
CA ALA A 164 25.96 -2.14 19.91
C ALA A 164 26.25 -3.64 20.11
N PRO A 165 26.86 -4.05 21.25
CA PRO A 165 27.03 -5.45 21.62
C PRO A 165 25.70 -6.21 21.80
N ASP A 166 24.59 -5.48 22.06
CA ASP A 166 23.24 -6.04 22.26
C ASP A 166 22.48 -6.38 20.97
N SER A 167 23.03 -6.02 19.79
CA SER A 167 22.46 -6.37 18.48
C SER A 167 22.43 -7.88 18.19
N ARG A 168 23.02 -8.69 19.08
CA ARG A 168 22.99 -10.16 19.04
C ARG A 168 21.67 -10.75 19.57
N LEU A 169 20.88 -9.99 20.34
CA LEU A 169 19.68 -10.50 21.01
C LEU A 169 18.39 -10.32 20.19
N ILE A 170 18.30 -9.25 19.39
CA ILE A 170 17.14 -8.97 18.54
C ILE A 170 17.65 -8.72 17.12
N GLY A 171 17.24 -9.56 16.17
CA GLY A 171 17.62 -9.40 14.76
C GLY A 171 17.23 -8.01 14.23
N PRO A 172 18.10 -7.31 13.50
CA PRO A 172 17.93 -5.90 13.14
C PRO A 172 16.60 -5.64 12.40
N HIS A 173 16.16 -6.57 11.55
CA HIS A 173 14.89 -6.49 10.82
C HIS A 173 13.65 -6.68 11.69
N ARG A 174 13.76 -7.40 12.82
CA ARG A 174 12.64 -7.58 13.77
C ARG A 174 12.39 -6.34 14.61
N ALA A 175 13.42 -5.51 14.79
CA ALA A 175 13.32 -4.25 15.51
C ALA A 175 12.85 -3.09 14.63
N LEU A 176 12.74 -3.29 13.31
CA LEU A 176 12.25 -2.25 12.40
C LEU A 176 10.75 -1.98 12.61
N PRO A 177 10.30 -0.73 12.47
CA PRO A 177 8.89 -0.42 12.43
C PRO A 177 8.20 -1.20 11.29
N LYS A 178 6.97 -1.67 11.55
CA LYS A 178 6.21 -2.52 10.62
C LYS A 178 6.00 -1.90 9.23
N GLN A 179 6.00 -0.57 9.11
CA GLN A 179 5.91 0.14 7.83
C GLN A 179 7.04 -0.25 6.85
N PHE A 180 8.23 -0.63 7.35
CA PHE A 180 9.33 -1.10 6.50
C PHE A 180 8.99 -2.43 5.82
N PHE A 181 8.40 -3.35 6.59
CA PHE A 181 7.92 -4.61 6.06
C PHE A 181 6.79 -4.40 5.03
N VAL A 182 5.82 -3.53 5.33
CA VAL A 182 4.73 -3.22 4.39
C VAL A 182 5.27 -2.58 3.10
N GLY A 183 6.21 -1.62 3.22
CA GLY A 183 6.83 -0.97 2.07
C GLY A 183 7.61 -1.92 1.16
N VAL A 184 8.38 -2.88 1.73
CA VAL A 184 9.11 -3.86 0.91
C VAL A 184 8.17 -4.87 0.24
N LEU A 185 7.07 -5.25 0.90
CA LEU A 185 6.05 -6.09 0.27
C LEU A 185 5.38 -5.40 -0.90
N LEU A 186 5.01 -4.12 -0.73
CA LEU A 186 4.46 -3.34 -1.83
C LEU A 186 5.43 -3.26 -3.01
N ALA A 187 6.71 -2.95 -2.76
CA ALA A 187 7.74 -2.93 -3.80
C ALA A 187 7.86 -4.27 -4.52
N THR A 188 7.81 -5.38 -3.77
CA THR A 188 7.92 -6.73 -4.33
C THR A 188 6.71 -7.07 -5.19
N PHE A 189 5.49 -6.82 -4.71
CA PHE A 189 4.27 -7.11 -5.46
C PHE A 189 4.07 -6.17 -6.66
N PHE A 190 4.54 -4.93 -6.56
CA PHE A 190 4.60 -4.02 -7.70
C PHE A 190 5.48 -4.58 -8.84
N LEU A 191 6.71 -5.03 -8.51
CA LEU A 191 7.62 -5.62 -9.49
C LEU A 191 7.06 -6.91 -10.08
N LEU A 192 6.46 -7.76 -9.24
CA LEU A 192 5.80 -8.99 -9.69
C LEU A 192 4.71 -8.67 -10.72
N ARG A 193 3.81 -7.74 -10.39
CA ARG A 193 2.64 -7.42 -11.22
C ARG A 193 2.99 -6.74 -12.54
N TYR A 194 3.85 -5.72 -12.52
CA TYR A 194 4.10 -4.89 -13.71
C TYR A 194 5.26 -5.33 -14.57
N PHE A 195 6.17 -6.17 -14.03
CA PHE A 195 7.38 -6.60 -14.75
C PHE A 195 7.51 -8.11 -14.81
N VAL A 196 7.63 -8.81 -13.68
CA VAL A 196 7.99 -10.24 -13.68
C VAL A 196 6.91 -11.11 -14.33
N LEU A 197 5.63 -10.81 -14.06
CA LEU A 197 4.48 -11.53 -14.61
C LEU A 197 3.90 -10.85 -15.86
N ASN A 198 4.51 -9.75 -16.33
CA ASN A 198 4.05 -9.01 -17.48
C ASN A 198 4.79 -9.47 -18.75
N PRO A 199 4.14 -10.16 -19.69
CA PRO A 199 4.80 -10.66 -20.90
C PRO A 199 5.20 -9.54 -21.88
N ALA A 200 4.64 -8.33 -21.72
CA ALA A 200 4.99 -7.18 -22.55
C ALA A 200 6.26 -6.44 -22.08
N SER A 201 6.81 -6.81 -20.92
CA SER A 201 8.02 -6.19 -20.39
C SER A 201 9.28 -6.70 -21.09
N ASP A 202 10.29 -5.85 -21.14
CA ASP A 202 11.59 -6.21 -21.70
C ASP A 202 12.31 -7.28 -20.88
N ALA A 203 13.03 -8.18 -21.56
CA ALA A 203 13.69 -9.32 -20.94
C ALA A 203 14.74 -8.91 -19.88
N GLU A 204 15.45 -7.80 -20.10
CA GLU A 204 16.44 -7.28 -19.14
C GLU A 204 15.75 -6.75 -17.89
N GLN A 205 14.63 -6.03 -18.06
CA GLN A 205 13.83 -5.51 -16.95
C GLN A 205 13.19 -6.63 -16.13
N ILE A 206 12.69 -7.68 -16.80
CA ILE A 206 12.17 -8.89 -16.15
C ILE A 206 13.26 -9.56 -15.30
N ALA A 207 14.44 -9.80 -15.88
CA ALA A 207 15.54 -10.45 -15.18
C ALA A 207 16.00 -9.66 -13.96
N THR A 208 16.15 -8.33 -14.12
CA THR A 208 16.56 -7.43 -13.03
C THR A 208 15.52 -7.40 -11.91
N SER A 209 14.24 -7.26 -12.26
CA SER A 209 13.13 -7.24 -11.29
C SER A 209 13.02 -8.57 -10.55
N ARG A 210 13.15 -9.69 -11.26
CA ARG A 210 13.13 -11.04 -10.68
C ARG A 210 14.27 -11.23 -9.66
N ASN A 211 15.46 -10.74 -9.97
CA ASN A 211 16.58 -10.78 -9.03
C ASN A 211 16.27 -10.01 -7.74
N LYS A 212 15.66 -8.82 -7.82
CA LYS A 212 15.23 -8.06 -6.64
C LYS A 212 14.17 -8.80 -5.82
N VAL A 213 13.18 -9.41 -6.47
CA VAL A 213 12.16 -10.23 -5.81
C VAL A 213 12.81 -11.42 -5.07
N LEU A 214 13.79 -12.09 -5.70
CA LEU A 214 14.53 -13.19 -5.07
C LEU A 214 15.34 -12.72 -3.86
N MET A 215 15.94 -11.53 -3.92
CA MET A 215 16.64 -10.93 -2.76
C MET A 215 15.69 -10.77 -1.57
N VAL A 216 14.48 -10.21 -1.80
CA VAL A 216 13.49 -10.05 -0.73
C VAL A 216 13.06 -11.41 -0.19
N HIS A 217 12.73 -12.37 -1.05
CA HIS A 217 12.35 -13.71 -0.63
C HIS A 217 13.44 -14.37 0.25
N ALA A 218 14.70 -14.31 -0.17
CA ALA A 218 15.83 -14.83 0.60
C ALA A 218 15.96 -14.14 1.95
N LYS A 219 15.82 -12.80 1.98
CA LYS A 219 15.84 -12.00 3.21
C LYS A 219 14.73 -12.42 4.16
N LEU A 220 13.48 -12.48 3.70
CA LEU A 220 12.33 -12.85 4.52
C LEU A 220 12.46 -14.27 5.10
N ARG A 221 12.99 -15.22 4.31
CA ARG A 221 13.30 -16.58 4.79
C ARG A 221 14.43 -16.60 5.84
N GLN A 222 15.42 -15.72 5.72
CA GLN A 222 16.50 -15.63 6.70
C GLN A 222 16.01 -15.14 8.07
N PHE A 223 15.04 -14.21 8.11
CA PHE A 223 14.57 -13.59 9.36
C PHE A 223 13.36 -14.29 10.00
N THR A 224 12.77 -15.26 9.32
CA THR A 224 11.62 -15.98 9.85
C THR A 224 12.05 -17.01 10.89
N SER A 225 11.48 -16.96 12.11
CA SER A 225 11.66 -18.05 13.09
C SER A 225 10.83 -19.28 12.74
N HIS A 226 9.73 -19.09 12.02
CA HIS A 226 8.73 -20.12 11.75
C HIS A 226 8.01 -19.82 10.43
N GLN A 227 7.57 -20.82 9.68
CA GLN A 227 6.86 -20.59 8.41
C GLN A 227 5.56 -19.80 8.59
N LEU A 228 4.95 -19.89 9.78
CA LEU A 228 3.75 -19.15 10.16
C LEU A 228 4.02 -17.73 10.64
N ALA A 229 5.27 -17.31 10.86
CA ALA A 229 5.56 -15.92 11.16
C ALA A 229 5.36 -15.06 9.90
N GLU A 230 5.00 -13.79 10.08
CA GLU A 230 4.67 -12.86 8.97
C GLU A 230 5.70 -12.87 7.83
N PRO A 231 7.03 -12.83 8.09
CA PRO A 231 8.03 -12.90 7.01
C PRO A 231 7.99 -14.23 6.26
N GLY A 232 7.78 -15.34 6.97
CA GLY A 232 7.65 -16.68 6.40
C GLY A 232 6.43 -16.77 5.47
N ARG A 233 5.28 -16.28 5.93
CA ARG A 233 4.04 -16.29 5.15
C ARG A 233 4.15 -15.43 3.89
N ALA A 234 4.73 -14.23 4.01
CA ALA A 234 5.01 -13.38 2.87
C ALA A 234 5.99 -14.02 1.87
N ALA A 235 7.04 -14.70 2.35
CA ALA A 235 7.95 -15.45 1.49
C ALA A 235 7.22 -16.55 0.72
N THR A 236 6.30 -17.29 1.35
CA THR A 236 5.50 -18.32 0.66
C THR A 236 4.58 -17.72 -0.42
N VAL A 237 4.00 -16.55 -0.18
CA VAL A 237 3.20 -15.84 -1.20
C VAL A 237 4.06 -15.48 -2.41
N ILE A 238 5.21 -14.85 -2.17
CA ILE A 238 6.17 -14.48 -3.22
C ILE A 238 6.60 -15.71 -4.02
N GLU A 239 6.92 -16.81 -3.34
CA GLU A 239 7.33 -18.06 -3.96
C GLU A 239 6.24 -18.65 -4.86
N VAL A 240 5.00 -18.66 -4.41
CA VAL A 240 3.87 -19.19 -5.17
C VAL A 240 3.61 -18.36 -6.44
N LEU A 241 3.58 -17.03 -6.30
CA LEU A 241 3.42 -16.12 -7.44
C LEU A 241 4.58 -16.24 -8.43
N SER A 242 5.82 -16.35 -7.93
CA SER A 242 7.01 -16.44 -8.79
C SER A 242 7.15 -17.76 -9.55
N ARG A 243 6.51 -18.83 -9.07
CA ARG A 243 6.56 -20.17 -9.69
C ARG A 243 5.39 -20.45 -10.63
N HIS A 244 4.21 -19.91 -10.32
CA HIS A 244 2.97 -20.28 -10.99
C HIS A 244 2.22 -19.07 -11.59
N GLY A 245 2.78 -17.86 -11.48
CA GLY A 245 2.14 -16.65 -12.00
C GLY A 245 1.90 -16.69 -13.52
N ASP A 246 2.72 -17.42 -14.28
CA ASP A 246 2.53 -17.60 -15.72
C ASP A 246 1.28 -18.44 -16.06
N ALA A 247 0.84 -19.31 -15.14
CA ALA A 247 -0.30 -20.22 -15.32
C ALA A 247 -1.64 -19.55 -15.01
N GLN A 248 -1.66 -18.50 -14.18
CA GLN A 248 -2.81 -17.64 -13.96
C GLN A 248 -2.61 -16.31 -14.68
N ARG A 249 -3.01 -16.26 -15.95
CA ARG A 249 -3.47 -15.01 -16.56
C ARG A 249 -4.79 -14.65 -15.89
N ALA A 250 -4.72 -14.06 -14.68
CA ALA A 250 -5.90 -13.55 -14.01
C ALA A 250 -6.59 -12.57 -14.95
N ASP A 251 -7.88 -12.76 -15.20
CA ASP A 251 -8.67 -11.83 -15.98
C ASP A 251 -8.57 -10.46 -15.28
N PRO A 252 -8.03 -9.41 -15.94
CA PRO A 252 -7.90 -8.09 -15.33
C PRO A 252 -9.25 -7.50 -14.89
N SER A 253 -10.39 -8.08 -15.31
CA SER A 253 -11.74 -7.75 -14.82
C SER A 253 -11.96 -8.07 -13.33
N GLU A 254 -11.11 -8.94 -12.74
CA GLU A 254 -11.27 -9.43 -11.37
C GLU A 254 -10.45 -8.69 -10.30
N ASP A 255 -9.65 -7.71 -10.69
CA ASP A 255 -8.82 -6.95 -9.75
C ASP A 255 -9.66 -6.07 -8.80
N ILE A 256 -9.28 -6.04 -7.52
CA ILE A 256 -9.71 -5.03 -6.56
C ILE A 256 -9.00 -3.73 -6.93
N GLU A 257 -9.73 -2.66 -7.25
CA GLU A 257 -9.15 -1.38 -7.69
C GLU A 257 -9.60 -0.18 -6.81
N ASP A 258 -10.61 -0.36 -5.97
CA ASP A 258 -11.18 0.67 -5.09
C ASP A 258 -10.20 1.14 -4.00
N ARG A 259 -9.22 0.31 -3.63
CA ARG A 259 -8.29 0.53 -2.51
C ARG A 259 -6.95 1.17 -2.89
N GLY A 260 -6.87 1.88 -4.01
CA GLY A 260 -5.68 2.65 -4.37
C GLY A 260 -4.40 1.79 -4.36
N VAL A 261 -3.42 2.12 -3.53
CA VAL A 261 -2.13 1.40 -3.46
C VAL A 261 -2.26 -0.01 -2.90
N ALA A 262 -3.20 -0.24 -1.98
CA ALA A 262 -3.40 -1.55 -1.37
C ALA A 262 -3.90 -2.59 -2.38
N SER A 263 -4.55 -2.16 -3.47
CA SER A 263 -5.04 -3.03 -4.55
C SER A 263 -3.99 -4.04 -5.02
N ILE A 264 -2.75 -3.59 -5.24
CA ILE A 264 -1.67 -4.44 -5.72
C ILE A 264 -1.41 -5.59 -4.76
N VAL A 265 -1.39 -5.29 -3.46
CA VAL A 265 -1.10 -6.30 -2.44
C VAL A 265 -2.28 -7.25 -2.30
N TRP A 266 -3.51 -6.74 -2.28
CA TRP A 266 -4.72 -7.56 -2.25
C TRP A 266 -4.80 -8.51 -3.45
N ASN A 267 -4.59 -7.99 -4.65
CA ASN A 267 -4.62 -8.81 -5.87
C ASN A 267 -3.53 -9.88 -5.84
N ALA A 268 -2.32 -9.55 -5.39
CA ALA A 268 -1.25 -10.54 -5.24
C ALA A 268 -1.61 -11.67 -4.25
N LEU A 269 -2.28 -11.33 -3.14
CA LEU A 269 -2.72 -12.32 -2.15
C LEU A 269 -3.85 -13.21 -2.66
N ILE A 270 -4.83 -12.63 -3.36
CA ILE A 270 -5.93 -13.36 -3.97
C ILE A 270 -5.37 -14.34 -5.02
N SER A 271 -4.55 -13.86 -5.96
CA SER A 271 -3.93 -14.73 -6.97
C SER A 271 -3.09 -15.85 -6.35
N ALA A 272 -2.31 -15.56 -5.30
CA ALA A 272 -1.54 -16.59 -4.62
C ALA A 272 -2.43 -17.65 -3.95
N ALA A 273 -3.60 -17.26 -3.45
CA ALA A 273 -4.55 -18.17 -2.84
C ALA A 273 -5.33 -18.99 -3.89
N ASP A 274 -5.68 -18.38 -5.02
CA ASP A 274 -6.34 -19.06 -6.13
C ASP A 274 -5.43 -20.12 -6.76
N ILE A 275 -4.14 -19.83 -6.92
CA ILE A 275 -3.12 -20.80 -7.38
C ILE A 275 -3.06 -22.01 -6.43
N ARG A 276 -3.29 -21.81 -5.13
CA ARG A 276 -3.34 -22.88 -4.12
C ARG A 276 -4.70 -23.61 -4.07
N GLY A 277 -5.64 -23.27 -4.96
CA GLY A 277 -6.94 -23.90 -5.06
C GLY A 277 -8.05 -23.27 -4.21
N ARG A 278 -7.84 -22.08 -3.63
CA ARG A 278 -8.81 -21.42 -2.74
C ARG A 278 -9.68 -20.38 -3.47
N ARG A 279 -10.63 -20.85 -4.28
CA ARG A 279 -11.42 -20.03 -5.24
C ARG A 279 -12.52 -19.11 -4.66
N ASN A 280 -12.76 -19.11 -3.33
CA ASN A 280 -13.87 -18.36 -2.71
C ASN A 280 -13.43 -17.18 -1.82
N LEU A 281 -12.13 -16.89 -1.74
CA LEU A 281 -11.62 -15.88 -0.81
C LEU A 281 -11.99 -14.46 -1.22
N ARG A 282 -12.14 -14.19 -2.53
CA ARG A 282 -12.47 -12.85 -3.02
C ARG A 282 -13.83 -12.37 -2.52
N THR A 283 -14.88 -13.19 -2.63
CA THR A 283 -16.23 -12.84 -2.14
C THR A 283 -16.25 -12.71 -0.63
N GLU A 284 -15.62 -13.64 0.08
CA GLU A 284 -15.50 -13.60 1.54
C GLU A 284 -14.75 -12.35 2.03
N TRP A 285 -13.70 -11.94 1.31
CA TRP A 285 -12.89 -10.77 1.66
C TRP A 285 -13.61 -9.47 1.30
N LEU A 286 -14.25 -9.39 0.13
CA LEU A 286 -15.05 -8.23 -0.24
C LEU A 286 -16.22 -8.00 0.74
N GLU A 287 -16.88 -9.07 1.20
CA GLU A 287 -17.92 -9.00 2.24
C GLU A 287 -17.36 -8.56 3.60
N LYS A 288 -16.18 -9.05 4.00
CA LYS A 288 -15.52 -8.66 5.27
C LYS A 288 -14.98 -7.24 5.28
N ILE A 289 -14.48 -6.76 4.13
CA ILE A 289 -13.81 -5.45 3.98
C ILE A 289 -14.80 -4.32 3.67
N ASN A 290 -15.98 -4.65 3.14
CA ASN A 290 -17.05 -3.70 2.88
C ASN A 290 -18.43 -4.32 3.20
N PRO A 291 -18.83 -4.38 4.48
CA PRO A 291 -20.11 -4.98 4.89
C PRO A 291 -21.34 -4.26 4.31
N SER A 292 -21.15 -3.07 3.72
CA SER A 292 -22.19 -2.25 3.11
C SER A 292 -22.27 -2.39 1.58
N SER A 293 -21.40 -3.17 0.95
CA SER A 293 -21.49 -3.41 -0.50
C SER A 293 -22.70 -4.33 -0.76
N PRO A 294 -23.64 -3.99 -1.65
CA PRO A 294 -24.76 -4.87 -1.93
C PRO A 294 -24.18 -6.19 -2.45
N ALA A 295 -24.45 -7.27 -1.72
CA ALA A 295 -24.11 -8.60 -2.16
C ALA A 295 -24.55 -8.74 -3.61
N LEU A 296 -23.63 -9.12 -4.50
CA LEU A 296 -23.93 -9.56 -5.85
C LEU A 296 -24.68 -10.90 -5.77
N ARG A 297 -25.89 -10.86 -5.19
CA ARG A 297 -26.91 -11.88 -5.37
C ARG A 297 -27.64 -11.50 -6.64
N THR A 298 -27.28 -12.19 -7.72
CA THR A 298 -28.18 -12.42 -8.84
C THR A 298 -29.46 -13.04 -8.31
N ASP A 299 -30.48 -12.23 -8.05
CA ASP A 299 -31.85 -12.71 -7.94
C ASP A 299 -32.76 -11.83 -8.79
N ASN A 300 -33.18 -12.43 -9.91
CA ASN A 300 -34.34 -12.04 -10.69
C ASN A 300 -35.53 -11.85 -9.75
N ARG A 301 -35.94 -10.60 -9.50
CA ARG A 301 -37.34 -10.29 -9.17
C ARG A 301 -37.67 -8.83 -9.47
N SER A 302 -38.55 -8.68 -10.46
CA SER A 302 -39.20 -7.43 -10.84
C SER A 302 -39.88 -6.75 -9.66
N SER A 303 -39.58 -5.46 -9.45
CA SER A 303 -40.44 -4.54 -8.67
C SER A 303 -40.20 -3.13 -9.23
N ARG A 304 -41.05 -2.60 -10.10
CA ARG A 304 -42.11 -1.63 -9.76
C ARG A 304 -41.71 -0.67 -8.62
N SER A 305 -41.44 0.57 -9.00
CA SER A 305 -41.44 1.76 -8.14
C SER A 305 -42.80 1.94 -7.43
N PRO A 306 -42.84 2.60 -6.26
CA PRO A 306 -43.08 4.06 -6.27
C PRO A 306 -42.37 4.88 -5.17
N ASP A 307 -42.04 6.11 -5.57
CA ASP A 307 -42.21 7.43 -4.92
C ASP A 307 -41.95 7.67 -3.42
N LEU A 308 -40.93 8.51 -3.21
CA LEU A 308 -40.85 9.71 -2.36
C LEU A 308 -41.87 9.91 -1.23
N ASN A 309 -41.37 10.10 -0.01
CA ASN A 309 -41.79 11.25 0.78
C ASN A 309 -40.73 11.69 1.79
N VAL A 310 -40.32 12.96 1.65
CA VAL A 310 -39.49 13.72 2.58
C VAL A 310 -40.39 14.22 3.70
N GLN A 311 -39.95 14.09 4.95
CA GLN A 311 -40.47 14.92 6.02
C GLN A 311 -39.34 15.31 6.96
N GLU A 312 -38.90 16.56 6.83
CA GLU A 312 -38.05 17.27 7.79
C GLU A 312 -38.80 17.43 9.12
N ASN A 313 -38.09 17.23 10.23
CA ASN A 313 -38.40 17.95 11.45
C ASN A 313 -37.10 18.23 12.24
N PRO A 314 -36.88 19.48 12.70
CA PRO A 314 -35.70 19.86 13.46
C PRO A 314 -36.03 19.89 14.96
N ASP A 315 -35.34 19.12 15.80
CA ASP A 315 -34.88 19.61 17.11
C ASP A 315 -34.05 18.58 17.89
N LEU A 316 -33.21 19.12 18.78
CA LEU A 316 -32.62 18.54 19.99
C LEU A 316 -31.37 17.63 19.89
N GLY A 317 -30.32 18.14 20.53
CA GLY A 317 -29.47 17.35 21.43
C GLY A 317 -28.08 17.04 20.91
N PHE A 318 -27.07 17.70 21.50
CA PHE A 318 -25.70 17.18 21.54
C PHE A 318 -25.76 15.84 22.27
N VAL A 319 -25.84 14.74 21.52
CA VAL A 319 -25.69 13.39 22.05
C VAL A 319 -24.23 13.01 21.83
N ASP A 320 -23.46 12.99 22.92
CA ASP A 320 -22.23 12.22 23.01
C ASP A 320 -22.58 10.74 22.82
N LEU A 321 -22.70 10.32 21.55
CA LEU A 321 -22.70 8.92 21.17
C LEU A 321 -21.23 8.51 21.05
N GLU A 322 -20.66 8.10 22.19
CA GLU A 322 -19.58 7.13 22.20
C GLU A 322 -20.09 5.89 21.47
N TYR A 323 -19.85 5.83 20.16
CA TYR A 323 -19.92 4.58 19.42
C TYR A 323 -18.73 3.75 19.88
N PRO A 324 -18.93 2.63 20.62
CA PRO A 324 -17.84 1.68 20.80
C PRO A 324 -17.45 1.23 19.39
N LEU A 325 -16.23 1.58 18.98
CA LEU A 325 -15.62 1.06 17.77
C LEU A 325 -15.76 -0.47 17.83
N PRO A 326 -16.34 -1.13 16.82
CA PRO A 326 -16.49 -2.58 16.83
C PRO A 326 -15.12 -3.22 17.04
N ASP A 327 -15.00 -4.19 17.95
CA ASP A 327 -13.76 -4.93 18.21
C ASP A 327 -13.17 -5.55 16.93
N SER A 328 -14.01 -5.78 15.92
CA SER A 328 -13.63 -6.25 14.58
C SER A 328 -12.84 -5.24 13.72
N VAL A 329 -12.78 -3.95 14.08
CA VAL A 329 -12.02 -2.93 13.33
C VAL A 329 -10.51 -3.05 13.57
N TRP A 330 -10.12 -3.53 14.75
CA TRP A 330 -8.72 -3.69 15.13
C TRP A 330 -8.17 -5.10 14.87
N ASP A 331 -9.04 -6.10 14.76
CA ASP A 331 -8.64 -7.50 14.56
C ASP A 331 -8.25 -7.83 13.11
N GLN A 332 -8.66 -7.05 12.12
CA GLN A 332 -8.35 -7.33 10.71
C GLN A 332 -7.00 -6.74 10.30
N SER A 333 -5.93 -7.26 10.88
CA SER A 333 -4.59 -6.90 10.44
C SER A 333 -4.38 -7.41 9.01
N PHE A 334 -3.85 -6.55 8.13
CA PHE A 334 -3.17 -6.91 6.87
C PHE A 334 -2.35 -8.22 6.94
N LEU A 335 -1.89 -8.56 8.14
CA LEU A 335 -1.14 -9.77 8.47
C LEU A 335 -1.96 -11.05 8.59
N GLN A 336 -3.20 -11.00 9.07
CA GLN A 336 -4.07 -12.19 9.11
C GLN A 336 -4.35 -12.69 7.68
N MET A 337 -4.31 -11.80 6.68
CA MET A 337 -4.41 -12.17 5.25
C MET A 337 -3.19 -12.96 4.74
N LEU A 338 -2.06 -12.88 5.43
CA LEU A 338 -0.92 -13.75 5.15
C LEU A 338 -1.09 -15.12 5.82
N ASP A 339 -1.98 -15.25 6.81
CA ASP A 339 -2.25 -16.48 7.54
C ASP A 339 -3.29 -17.34 6.83
N PHE A 340 -2.79 -18.31 6.07
CA PHE A 340 -3.63 -19.26 5.35
C PHE A 340 -4.04 -20.47 6.20
N THR A 341 -3.55 -20.60 7.43
CA THR A 341 -3.75 -21.81 8.25
C THR A 341 -4.98 -21.77 9.16
N ALA A 342 -5.58 -20.59 9.38
CA ALA A 342 -6.81 -20.45 10.18
C ALA A 342 -8.02 -21.22 9.62
N TYR A 343 -7.91 -21.79 8.42
CA TYR A 343 -8.95 -22.57 7.74
C TYR A 343 -8.49 -23.97 7.31
N ASP A 344 -7.35 -24.47 7.80
CA ASP A 344 -6.91 -25.86 7.57
C ASP A 344 -7.56 -26.87 8.54
N PHE A 345 -8.67 -26.52 9.19
CA PHE A 345 -9.47 -27.48 9.96
C PHE A 345 -10.66 -27.97 9.15
N ASN A 346 -10.43 -29.08 8.46
CA ASN A 346 -11.36 -30.16 8.08
C ASN A 346 -11.15 -30.58 6.63
N ASP A 347 -10.05 -31.27 6.36
CA ASP A 347 -10.03 -32.33 5.33
C ASP A 347 -8.89 -33.31 5.61
N ILE A 348 -8.94 -33.92 6.80
CA ILE A 348 -8.46 -35.28 7.00
C ILE A 348 -9.59 -36.01 7.73
N GLY A 349 -10.45 -36.64 6.94
CA GLY A 349 -11.63 -37.35 7.42
C GLY A 349 -12.25 -38.23 6.35
N ALA A 350 -11.44 -39.09 5.71
CA ALA A 350 -11.83 -40.43 5.22
C ALA A 350 -10.60 -41.17 4.70
#